data_AF-A0A556W010-F1
#
_entry.id   AF-A0A556W010-F1
#
_cell.length_a   1.000
_cell.length_b   1.000
_cell.length_c   1.000
_cell.angle_alpha   90.00
_cell.angle_beta   90.00
_cell.angle_gamma   90.00
#
_symmetry.space_group_name_H-M   'P 1'
#
loop_
_entity.id
_entity.type
_entity.pdbx_description
1 polymer ?
#
loop_
_entity_poly.entity_id
_entity_poly.type
_entity_poly.pdbx_seq_one_letter_code
_entity_poly.pdbx_strand_id
1 'polypeptide(L)'
;MSRQTGVSLVELMVALVIGAIIILGAGQLYLSALTTFKQVEALSQRQDTLMFVVETLIRDMRNAHNISPERDAVRLTVPRDALSSCATPDLDKRYYLNPTPSGSYSLSLSECMTPGGWKISQPLISGFHDEKAFSVEARGAGRYQLTLVLDAENAQGHETMVFNVQNRVAALARHDTGSVPTGDD
;
A
#
# COMPACT_ATOMS: atom_id res chain seq x y z
N MET A 1 -10.65 18.72 72.94
CA MET A 1 -11.81 19.22 72.17
C MET A 1 -11.29 19.72 70.82
N SER A 2 -11.58 19.02 69.74
CA SER A 2 -11.15 19.41 68.38
C SER A 2 -12.05 20.52 67.88
N ARG A 3 -11.46 21.66 67.52
CA ARG A 3 -12.17 22.84 67.01
C ARG A 3 -12.46 22.58 65.52
N GLN A 4 -13.73 22.38 65.15
CA GLN A 4 -14.13 22.35 63.75
C GLN A 4 -14.02 23.77 63.19
N THR A 5 -13.01 24.01 62.35
CA THR A 5 -12.89 25.23 61.54
C THR A 5 -13.80 25.08 60.32
N GLY A 6 -14.86 25.89 60.26
CA GLY A 6 -15.78 25.92 59.12
C GLY A 6 -15.11 26.51 57.89
N VAL A 7 -15.37 25.92 56.72
CA VAL A 7 -14.88 26.40 55.41
C VAL A 7 -15.65 27.65 55.02
N SER A 8 -14.94 28.67 54.53
CA SER A 8 -15.55 29.89 54.00
C SER A 8 -16.37 29.58 52.74
N LEU A 9 -17.54 30.21 52.56
CA LEU A 9 -18.33 30.09 51.33
C LEU A 9 -17.49 30.44 50.08
N VAL A 10 -16.58 31.39 50.23
CA VAL A 10 -15.64 31.80 49.17
C VAL A 10 -14.59 30.71 48.89
N GLU A 11 -14.06 30.03 49.91
CA GLU A 11 -13.13 28.90 49.71
C GLU A 11 -13.78 27.77 48.93
N LEU A 12 -15.05 27.47 49.22
CA LEU A 12 -15.79 26.41 48.51
C LEU A 12 -16.07 26.79 47.05
N MET A 13 -16.41 28.06 46.79
CA MET A 13 -16.57 28.56 45.42
C MET A 13 -15.25 28.48 44.63
N VAL A 14 -14.13 28.89 45.23
CA VAL A 14 -12.81 28.81 44.58
C VAL A 14 -12.41 27.36 44.31
N ALA A 15 -12.63 26.45 45.25
CA ALA A 15 -12.33 25.03 45.07
C ALA A 15 -13.13 24.40 43.92
N LEU A 16 -14.43 24.73 43.79
CA LEU A 16 -15.26 24.26 42.69
C LEU A 16 -14.81 24.82 41.33
N VAL A 17 -14.46 26.10 41.27
CA VAL A 17 -13.95 26.73 40.05
C VAL A 17 -12.63 26.09 39.61
N ILE A 18 -11.69 25.87 40.53
CA ILE A 18 -10.42 25.21 40.23
C ILE A 18 -10.67 23.77 39.76
N GLY A 19 -11.54 23.01 40.45
CA GLY A 19 -11.90 21.65 40.05
C GLY A 19 -12.51 21.60 38.65
N ALA A 20 -13.41 22.52 38.32
CA ALA A 20 -14.02 22.61 37.00
C ALA A 20 -12.99 22.90 35.90
N ILE A 21 -12.05 23.83 36.14
CA ILE A 21 -10.97 24.15 35.18
C ILE A 21 -10.09 22.93 34.92
N ILE A 22 -9.69 22.20 35.97
CA ILE A 22 -8.84 21.01 35.84
C ILE A 22 -9.56 19.91 35.03
N ILE A 23 -10.83 19.65 35.32
CA ILE A 23 -11.61 18.63 34.59
C ILE A 23 -11.74 18.99 33.12
N LEU A 24 -12.00 20.27 32.80
CA LEU A 24 -12.07 20.73 31.41
C LEU A 24 -10.72 20.59 30.69
N GLY A 25 -9.62 20.98 31.33
CA GLY A 25 -8.27 20.83 30.77
C GLY A 25 -7.89 19.37 30.53
N ALA A 26 -8.15 18.50 31.51
CA ALA A 26 -7.93 17.06 31.39
C ALA A 26 -8.81 16.42 30.30
N GLY A 27 -10.06 16.88 30.16
CA GLY A 27 -10.98 16.44 29.11
C GLY A 27 -10.46 16.75 27.70
N GLN A 28 -9.91 17.94 27.49
CA GLN A 28 -9.30 18.30 26.20
C GLN A 28 -8.09 17.43 25.87
N LEU A 29 -7.20 17.20 26.84
CA LEU A 29 -6.06 16.30 26.69
C LEU A 29 -6.50 14.87 26.36
N TYR A 30 -7.51 14.37 27.05
CA TYR A 30 -8.05 13.03 26.82
C TYR A 30 -8.65 12.89 25.41
N LEU A 31 -9.45 13.87 24.96
CA LEU A 31 -10.01 13.87 23.61
C LEU A 31 -8.91 13.98 22.55
N SER A 32 -7.90 14.82 22.77
CA SER A 32 -6.74 14.92 21.89
C SER A 32 -6.03 13.56 21.77
N ALA A 33 -5.76 12.89 22.90
CA ALA A 33 -5.13 11.58 22.89
C ALA A 33 -5.96 10.57 22.09
N LEU A 34 -7.29 10.51 22.30
CA LEU A 34 -8.17 9.63 21.52
C LEU A 34 -8.13 9.92 20.02
N THR A 35 -8.08 11.18 19.62
CA THR A 35 -7.97 11.54 18.19
C THR A 35 -6.64 11.11 17.60
N THR A 36 -5.53 11.31 18.31
CA THR A 36 -4.20 10.88 17.88
C THR A 36 -4.12 9.36 17.77
N PHE A 37 -4.64 8.61 18.75
CA PHE A 37 -4.65 7.14 18.68
C PHE A 37 -5.39 6.63 17.45
N LYS A 38 -6.58 7.19 17.14
CA LYS A 38 -7.34 6.80 15.94
C LYS A 38 -6.61 7.12 14.64
N GLN A 39 -5.87 8.23 14.58
CA GLN A 39 -5.09 8.60 13.42
C GLN A 39 -3.92 7.62 13.20
N VAL A 40 -3.19 7.29 14.26
CA VAL A 40 -2.07 6.33 14.20
C VAL A 40 -2.56 4.95 13.77
N GLU A 41 -3.69 4.48 14.31
CA GLU A 41 -4.26 3.17 13.95
C GLU A 41 -4.71 3.11 12.48
N ALA A 42 -5.41 4.15 12.00
CA ALA A 42 -5.81 4.24 10.61
C ALA A 42 -4.61 4.31 9.65
N LEU A 43 -3.50 4.93 10.06
CA LEU A 43 -2.25 4.98 9.29
C LEU A 43 -1.59 3.60 9.23
N SER A 44 -1.44 2.92 10.37
CA SER A 44 -0.84 1.58 10.45
C SER A 44 -1.57 0.58 9.55
N GLN A 45 -2.90 0.57 9.60
CA GLN A 45 -3.71 -0.35 8.78
C GLN A 45 -3.51 -0.12 7.27
N ARG A 46 -3.28 1.13 6.85
CA ARG A 46 -3.01 1.46 5.45
C ARG A 46 -1.62 0.99 5.00
N GLN A 47 -0.61 1.18 5.85
CA GLN A 47 0.76 0.71 5.57
C GLN A 47 0.80 -0.81 5.41
N ASP A 48 0.11 -1.56 6.28
CA ASP A 48 0.03 -3.02 6.19
C ASP A 48 -0.61 -3.48 4.87
N THR A 49 -1.70 -2.80 4.47
CA THR A 49 -2.39 -3.09 3.21
C THR A 49 -1.49 -2.80 2.00
N LEU A 50 -0.76 -1.67 2.03
CA LEU A 50 0.18 -1.29 0.97
C LEU A 50 1.27 -2.35 0.82
N MET A 51 1.91 -2.73 1.94
CA MET A 51 2.98 -3.72 1.94
C MET A 51 2.48 -5.05 1.36
N PHE A 52 1.30 -5.51 1.78
CA PHE A 52 0.69 -6.73 1.26
C PHE A 52 0.47 -6.68 -0.27
N VAL A 53 -0.03 -5.55 -0.78
CA VAL A 53 -0.25 -5.35 -2.22
C VAL A 53 1.06 -5.37 -3.00
N VAL A 54 2.08 -4.69 -2.48
CA VAL A 54 3.42 -4.63 -3.11
C VAL A 54 4.08 -6.00 -3.11
N GLU A 55 4.04 -6.74 -2.01
CA GLU A 55 4.59 -8.09 -1.93
C GLU A 55 3.90 -9.05 -2.90
N THR A 56 2.58 -8.94 -3.02
CA THR A 56 1.80 -9.73 -3.97
C THR A 56 2.19 -9.39 -5.41
N LEU A 57 2.27 -8.11 -5.75
CA LEU A 57 2.71 -7.66 -7.07
C LEU A 57 4.15 -8.12 -7.40
N ILE A 58 5.09 -7.96 -6.47
CA ILE A 58 6.48 -8.41 -6.66
C ILE A 58 6.52 -9.93 -6.87
N ARG A 59 5.73 -10.69 -6.10
CA ARG A 59 5.62 -12.14 -6.27
C ARG A 59 5.09 -12.52 -7.65
N ASP A 60 4.03 -11.85 -8.10
CA ASP A 60 3.48 -12.07 -9.43
C ASP A 60 4.49 -11.73 -10.52
N MET A 61 5.18 -10.59 -10.41
CA MET A 61 6.25 -10.22 -11.33
C MET A 61 7.42 -11.21 -11.35
N ARG A 62 7.81 -11.77 -10.20
CA ARG A 62 8.88 -12.79 -10.13
C ARG A 62 8.51 -14.08 -10.85
N ASN A 63 7.23 -14.47 -10.78
CA ASN A 63 6.73 -15.74 -11.32
C ASN A 63 6.09 -15.62 -12.70
N ALA A 64 5.89 -14.41 -13.21
CA ALA A 64 5.26 -14.18 -14.51
C ALA A 64 6.04 -14.83 -15.66
N HIS A 65 5.31 -15.46 -16.58
CA HIS A 65 5.82 -15.88 -17.89
C HIS A 65 6.11 -14.68 -18.77
N ASN A 66 5.26 -13.65 -18.71
CA ASN A 66 5.43 -12.40 -19.45
C ASN A 66 5.10 -11.19 -18.58
N ILE A 67 5.90 -10.14 -18.72
CA ILE A 67 5.69 -8.84 -18.07
C ILE A 67 5.72 -7.77 -19.15
N SER A 68 4.59 -7.08 -19.32
CA SER A 68 4.42 -5.98 -20.26
C SER A 68 4.12 -4.70 -19.48
N PRO A 69 5.13 -3.86 -19.20
CA PRO A 69 4.91 -2.54 -18.63
C PRO A 69 4.13 -1.64 -19.59
N GLU A 70 3.17 -0.90 -19.05
CA GLU A 70 2.41 0.16 -19.71
C GLU A 70 2.79 1.52 -19.06
N ARG A 71 2.14 2.63 -19.43
CA ARG A 71 2.49 3.96 -18.90
C ARG A 71 2.18 4.12 -17.41
N ASP A 72 1.03 3.62 -16.99
CA ASP A 72 0.37 3.76 -15.68
C ASP A 72 -0.13 2.40 -15.15
N ALA A 73 0.34 1.33 -15.79
CA ALA A 73 -0.11 -0.02 -15.55
C ALA A 73 1.00 -1.03 -15.85
N VAL A 74 0.82 -2.26 -15.41
CA VAL A 74 1.63 -3.40 -15.81
C VAL A 74 0.72 -4.60 -16.04
N ARG A 75 0.93 -5.28 -17.16
CA ARG A 75 0.26 -6.55 -17.45
C ARG A 75 1.22 -7.70 -17.20
N LEU A 76 0.73 -8.69 -16.47
CA LEU A 76 1.46 -9.88 -16.10
C LEU A 76 0.68 -11.09 -16.61
N THR A 77 1.38 -12.03 -17.23
CA THR A 77 0.84 -13.36 -17.50
C THR A 77 1.53 -14.30 -16.51
N VAL A 78 0.80 -14.76 -15.51
CA VAL A 78 1.32 -15.62 -14.43
C VAL A 78 0.78 -17.05 -14.56
N PRO A 79 1.49 -18.06 -14.04
CA PRO A 79 0.94 -19.41 -13.97
C PRO A 79 -0.39 -19.41 -13.22
N ARG A 80 -1.34 -20.23 -13.68
CA ARG A 80 -2.64 -20.33 -13.03
C ARG A 80 -2.51 -20.81 -11.58
N ASP A 81 -3.19 -20.10 -10.67
CA ASP A 81 -3.40 -20.57 -9.30
C ASP A 81 -4.55 -21.61 -9.28
N ALA A 82 -4.42 -22.66 -8.48
CA ALA A 82 -5.45 -23.68 -8.26
C ALA A 82 -6.77 -23.06 -7.75
N LEU A 83 -6.72 -21.92 -7.08
CA LEU A 83 -7.88 -21.18 -6.58
C LEU A 83 -8.50 -20.22 -7.61
N SER A 84 -7.87 -20.03 -8.77
CA SER A 84 -8.35 -19.06 -9.76
C SER A 84 -9.59 -19.57 -10.51
N SER A 85 -10.60 -18.70 -10.60
CA SER A 85 -11.84 -18.93 -11.36
C SER A 85 -11.68 -18.73 -12.87
N CYS A 86 -10.48 -18.34 -13.33
CA CYS A 86 -10.21 -18.13 -14.74
C CYS A 86 -10.08 -19.46 -15.49
N ALA A 87 -10.65 -19.52 -16.70
CA ALA A 87 -10.70 -20.73 -17.53
C ALA A 87 -9.41 -20.99 -18.34
N THR A 88 -8.43 -20.10 -18.26
CA THR A 88 -7.20 -20.13 -19.07
C THR A 88 -6.05 -20.81 -18.32
N PRO A 89 -5.13 -21.49 -19.04
CA PRO A 89 -3.97 -22.15 -18.42
C PRO A 89 -2.96 -21.17 -17.81
N ASP A 90 -2.90 -19.96 -18.36
CA ASP A 90 -2.23 -18.81 -17.77
C ASP A 90 -3.25 -17.80 -17.26
N LEU A 91 -2.90 -17.10 -16.20
CA LEU A 91 -3.70 -16.06 -15.60
C LEU A 91 -3.16 -14.69 -16.03
N ASP A 92 -3.94 -13.96 -16.81
CA ASP A 92 -3.67 -12.55 -17.09
C ASP A 92 -4.09 -11.70 -15.90
N LYS A 93 -3.16 -10.87 -15.43
CA LYS A 93 -3.34 -9.86 -14.39
C LYS A 93 -2.94 -8.50 -14.94
N ARG A 94 -3.69 -7.45 -14.60
CA ARG A 94 -3.35 -6.06 -14.90
C ARG A 94 -3.45 -5.22 -13.64
N TYR A 95 -2.32 -4.67 -13.22
CA TYR A 95 -2.24 -3.68 -12.15
C TYR A 95 -2.22 -2.29 -12.78
N TYR A 96 -3.09 -1.40 -12.35
CA TYR A 96 -3.21 -0.06 -12.94
C TYR A 96 -3.75 0.94 -11.93
N LEU A 97 -3.42 2.22 -12.12
CA LEU A 97 -4.06 3.30 -11.38
C LEU A 97 -5.42 3.62 -11.99
N ASN A 98 -6.45 3.64 -11.15
CA ASN A 98 -7.79 4.06 -11.52
C ASN A 98 -8.12 5.37 -10.79
N PRO A 99 -8.54 6.45 -11.49
CA PRO A 99 -8.96 7.66 -10.81
C PRO A 99 -10.20 7.41 -9.95
N THR A 100 -10.23 8.04 -8.79
CA THR A 100 -11.37 8.02 -7.87
C THR A 100 -12.15 9.34 -8.00
N PRO A 101 -13.43 9.38 -7.61
CA PRO A 101 -14.22 10.62 -7.61
C PRO A 101 -13.65 11.75 -6.75
N SER A 102 -12.74 11.43 -5.82
CA SER A 102 -12.07 12.39 -4.94
C SER A 102 -10.92 13.15 -5.61
N GLY A 103 -10.52 12.78 -6.84
CA GLY A 103 -9.35 13.31 -7.52
C GLY A 103 -8.03 12.61 -7.17
N SER A 104 -8.04 11.67 -6.21
CA SER A 104 -6.93 10.73 -5.98
C SER A 104 -7.07 9.49 -6.88
N TYR A 105 -6.05 8.65 -6.91
CA TYR A 105 -5.99 7.39 -7.64
C TYR A 105 -5.97 6.21 -6.66
N SER A 106 -6.51 5.09 -7.14
CA SER A 106 -6.45 3.78 -6.48
C SER A 106 -5.73 2.77 -7.36
N LEU A 107 -4.75 2.06 -6.80
CA LEU A 107 -4.15 0.91 -7.44
C LEU A 107 -5.18 -0.22 -7.48
N SER A 108 -5.50 -0.66 -8.68
CA SER A 108 -6.51 -1.68 -8.94
C SER A 108 -5.88 -2.88 -9.64
N LEU A 109 -6.49 -4.05 -9.41
CA LEU A 109 -6.13 -5.30 -10.06
C LEU A 109 -7.30 -5.77 -10.90
N SER A 110 -7.05 -6.07 -12.17
CA SER A 110 -7.97 -6.81 -13.02
C SER A 110 -7.39 -8.16 -13.40
N GLU A 111 -8.24 -9.18 -13.45
CA GLU A 111 -7.87 -10.57 -13.70
C GLU A 111 -8.82 -11.24 -14.70
N CYS A 112 -8.37 -12.35 -15.26
CA CYS A 112 -9.05 -13.12 -16.30
C CYS A 112 -9.40 -12.27 -17.54
N MET A 113 -8.39 -11.93 -18.36
CA MET A 113 -8.65 -11.29 -19.64
C MET A 113 -9.39 -12.27 -20.57
N THR A 114 -10.53 -11.85 -21.11
CA THR A 114 -11.30 -12.61 -22.10
C THR A 114 -11.50 -11.77 -23.36
N PRO A 115 -11.96 -12.34 -24.48
CA PRO A 115 -12.36 -11.55 -25.65
C PRO A 115 -13.42 -10.49 -25.34
N GLY A 116 -14.23 -10.71 -24.29
CA GLY A 116 -15.20 -9.75 -23.77
C GLY A 116 -14.66 -8.77 -22.71
N GLY A 117 -13.34 -8.71 -22.51
CA GLY A 117 -12.67 -7.87 -21.51
C GLY A 117 -12.33 -8.59 -20.20
N TRP A 118 -11.93 -7.81 -19.20
CA TRP A 118 -11.58 -8.29 -17.86
C TRP A 118 -12.82 -8.76 -17.11
N LYS A 119 -12.77 -9.95 -16.50
CA LYS A 119 -13.91 -10.50 -15.73
C LYS A 119 -13.91 -10.03 -14.28
N ILE A 120 -12.74 -9.83 -13.71
CA ILE A 120 -12.56 -9.43 -12.33
C ILE A 120 -11.83 -8.09 -12.36
N SER A 121 -12.33 -7.12 -11.59
CA SER A 121 -11.68 -5.82 -11.39
C SER A 121 -11.98 -5.34 -9.98
N GLN A 122 -10.95 -5.09 -9.19
CA GLN A 122 -11.09 -4.66 -7.81
C GLN A 122 -10.03 -3.63 -7.41
N PRO A 123 -10.40 -2.61 -6.60
CA PRO A 123 -9.43 -1.72 -5.99
C PRO A 123 -8.65 -2.48 -4.91
N LEU A 124 -7.33 -2.31 -4.87
CA LEU A 124 -6.47 -2.88 -3.85
C LEU A 124 -6.17 -1.88 -2.74
N ILE A 125 -5.76 -0.67 -3.12
CA ILE A 125 -5.42 0.40 -2.20
C ILE A 125 -5.57 1.77 -2.85
N SER A 126 -5.99 2.76 -2.07
CA SER A 126 -6.10 4.17 -2.45
C SER A 126 -5.04 5.03 -1.75
N GLY A 127 -4.89 6.29 -2.19
CA GLY A 127 -3.94 7.23 -1.60
C GLY A 127 -2.80 7.66 -2.54
N PHE A 128 -2.97 7.46 -3.85
CA PHE A 128 -2.04 7.97 -4.85
C PHE A 128 -2.57 9.30 -5.38
N HIS A 129 -1.72 10.31 -5.56
CA HIS A 129 -2.14 11.66 -5.97
C HIS A 129 -1.80 12.03 -7.42
N ASP A 130 -1.04 11.18 -8.10
CA ASP A 130 -0.59 11.38 -9.48
C ASP A 130 -0.88 10.12 -10.33
N GLU A 131 -1.22 10.30 -11.61
CA GLU A 131 -1.34 9.21 -12.59
C GLU A 131 -0.01 8.47 -12.84
N LYS A 132 1.13 9.11 -12.51
CA LYS A 132 2.48 8.54 -12.61
C LYS A 132 2.96 7.94 -11.29
N ALA A 133 2.10 7.90 -10.27
CA ALA A 133 2.44 7.40 -8.95
C ALA A 133 2.72 5.90 -8.90
N PHE A 134 2.49 5.19 -10.01
CA PHE A 134 2.80 3.77 -10.18
C PHE A 134 3.46 3.59 -11.54
N SER A 135 4.69 3.05 -11.54
CA SER A 135 5.38 2.71 -12.77
C SER A 135 6.19 1.43 -12.64
N VAL A 136 6.30 0.71 -13.74
CA VAL A 136 7.18 -0.45 -13.86
C VAL A 136 8.08 -0.23 -15.06
N GLU A 137 9.39 -0.31 -14.85
CA GLU A 137 10.38 -0.11 -15.92
C GLU A 137 11.22 -1.35 -16.10
N ALA A 138 11.37 -1.82 -17.34
CA ALA A 138 12.31 -2.87 -17.66
C ALA A 138 13.76 -2.34 -17.57
N ARG A 139 14.60 -2.98 -16.76
CA ARG A 139 16.03 -2.68 -16.61
C ARG A 139 16.91 -3.62 -17.44
N GLY A 140 16.29 -4.37 -18.35
CA GLY A 140 16.92 -5.42 -19.15
C GLY A 140 17.19 -6.68 -18.33
N ALA A 141 17.54 -7.77 -19.01
CA ALA A 141 17.92 -8.99 -18.33
C ALA A 141 16.84 -9.54 -17.36
N GLY A 142 15.55 -9.45 -17.72
CA GLY A 142 14.46 -9.88 -16.85
C GLY A 142 14.40 -9.14 -15.50
N ARG A 143 15.15 -8.03 -15.35
CA ARG A 143 15.07 -7.14 -14.20
C ARG A 143 14.08 -6.04 -14.50
N TYR A 144 13.28 -5.73 -13.49
CA TYR A 144 12.26 -4.69 -13.53
C TYR A 144 12.42 -3.82 -12.30
N GLN A 145 12.17 -2.53 -12.44
CA GLN A 145 12.09 -1.59 -11.35
C GLN A 145 10.63 -1.17 -11.19
N LEU A 146 10.02 -1.50 -10.06
CA LEU A 146 8.72 -1.03 -9.65
C LEU A 146 8.92 0.25 -8.83
N THR A 147 8.21 1.32 -9.19
CA THR A 147 8.22 2.60 -8.47
C THR A 147 6.81 2.94 -8.03
N LEU A 148 6.66 3.27 -6.76
CA LEU A 148 5.41 3.75 -6.15
C LEU A 148 5.68 5.11 -5.52
N VAL A 149 4.78 6.07 -5.73
CA VAL A 149 4.86 7.42 -5.18
C VAL A 149 3.62 7.66 -4.34
N LEU A 150 3.79 7.83 -3.03
CA LEU A 150 2.71 7.98 -2.07
C LEU A 150 2.79 9.36 -1.42
N ASP A 151 1.70 9.81 -0.80
CA ASP A 151 1.75 11.00 0.06
C ASP A 151 2.63 10.74 1.28
N ALA A 152 3.53 11.68 1.58
CA ALA A 152 4.34 11.60 2.78
C ALA A 152 3.48 11.83 4.04
N GLU A 153 3.77 11.09 5.10
CA GLU A 153 3.02 11.08 6.37
C GLU A 153 2.94 12.46 7.05
N ASN A 154 3.87 13.36 6.74
CA ASN A 154 4.01 14.69 7.33
C ASN A 154 3.35 15.81 6.50
N ALA A 155 2.53 15.48 5.50
CA ALA A 155 1.87 16.44 4.60
C ALA A 155 2.84 17.38 3.84
N GLN A 156 4.13 17.03 3.76
CA GLN A 156 5.13 17.78 3.02
C GLN A 156 5.83 16.89 2.00
N GLY A 157 5.17 16.70 0.86
CA GLY A 157 5.75 16.07 -0.32
C GLY A 157 5.30 14.63 -0.54
N HIS A 158 6.06 13.91 -1.35
CA HIS A 158 5.75 12.54 -1.75
C HIS A 158 6.88 11.61 -1.34
N GLU A 159 6.54 10.43 -0.85
CA GLU A 159 7.48 9.34 -0.58
C GLU A 159 7.56 8.43 -1.81
N THR A 160 8.78 8.24 -2.32
CA THR A 160 9.03 7.35 -3.47
C THR A 160 9.63 6.04 -2.98
N MET A 161 8.92 4.94 -3.20
CA MET A 161 9.39 3.59 -2.92
C MET A 161 9.81 2.91 -4.21
N VAL A 162 11.03 2.37 -4.24
CA VAL A 162 11.60 1.70 -5.41
C VAL A 162 11.94 0.25 -5.07
N PHE A 163 11.38 -0.67 -5.84
CA PHE A 163 11.59 -2.11 -5.67
C PHE A 163 12.22 -2.69 -6.93
N ASN A 164 13.35 -3.38 -6.75
CA ASN A 164 14.01 -4.12 -7.83
C ASN A 164 13.51 -5.56 -7.85
N VAL A 165 13.03 -6.00 -9.01
CA VAL A 165 12.42 -7.31 -9.21
C VAL A 165 13.17 -8.07 -10.29
N GLN A 166 13.68 -9.26 -9.96
CA GLN A 166 14.22 -10.21 -10.93
C GLN A 166 13.15 -11.23 -11.28
N ASN A 167 12.73 -11.28 -12.55
CA ASN A 167 11.85 -12.32 -13.04
C ASN A 167 12.62 -13.66 -13.10
N ARG A 168 12.06 -14.70 -12.47
CA ARG A 168 12.68 -16.02 -12.35
C ARG A 168 12.70 -16.76 -13.68
N VAL A 169 11.61 -16.68 -14.45
CA VAL A 169 11.48 -17.36 -15.74
C VAL A 169 12.54 -16.86 -16.73
N ALA A 170 12.71 -15.54 -16.81
CA ALA A 170 13.72 -14.87 -17.63
C ALA A 170 15.17 -15.01 -17.11
N ALA A 171 15.36 -15.29 -15.81
CA ALA A 171 16.67 -15.61 -15.26
C ALA A 171 17.09 -17.04 -15.64
N LEU A 172 16.20 -18.02 -15.48
CA LEU A 172 16.44 -19.43 -15.81
C LEU A 172 16.68 -19.63 -17.30
N ALA A 173 15.87 -18.99 -18.15
CA ALA A 173 16.03 -19.07 -19.61
C ALA A 173 17.43 -18.67 -20.10
N ARG A 174 18.19 -17.89 -19.32
CA ARG A 174 19.56 -17.50 -19.66
C ARG A 174 20.65 -18.39 -19.09
N HIS A 175 20.38 -19.04 -17.95
CA HIS A 175 21.28 -20.07 -17.43
C HIS A 175 21.41 -21.22 -18.45
N ASP A 176 20.31 -21.61 -19.09
CA ASP A 176 20.30 -22.69 -20.07
C ASP A 176 20.99 -22.33 -21.40
N THR A 177 21.09 -21.03 -21.74
CA THR A 177 21.86 -20.57 -22.92
C THR A 177 23.37 -20.43 -22.67
N GLY A 178 23.83 -20.66 -21.44
CA GLY A 178 25.19 -20.38 -20.99
C GLY A 178 25.95 -21.62 -20.48
N SER A 179 26.01 -22.71 -21.23
CA SER A 179 27.06 -23.74 -21.09
C SER A 179 27.04 -24.78 -22.22
N VAL A 180 27.63 -24.44 -23.36
CA VAL A 180 28.27 -25.45 -24.21
C VAL A 180 29.76 -25.10 -24.27
N PRO A 181 30.64 -25.78 -23.50
CA PRO A 181 32.05 -25.75 -23.82
C PRO A 181 32.18 -26.54 -25.13
N THR A 182 32.45 -25.84 -26.23
CA THR A 182 33.00 -26.46 -27.42
C THR A 182 34.36 -27.01 -27.02
N GLY A 183 34.39 -28.30 -26.68
CA GLY A 183 35.62 -29.07 -26.64
C GLY A 183 36.14 -29.15 -28.06
N ASP A 184 37.20 -28.39 -28.34
CA ASP A 184 38.06 -28.64 -29.49
C ASP A 184 38.83 -29.94 -29.20
N ASP A 185 38.48 -30.99 -29.96
CA ASP A 185 39.34 -32.15 -30.25
C ASP A 185 40.08 -31.89 -31.58
#